data_AF-A0A537GB29-F1
#
_entry.id   AF-A0A537GB29-F1
#
_cell.length_a   1.000
_cell.length_b   1.000
_cell.length_c   1.000
_cell.angle_alpha   90.00
_cell.angle_beta   90.00
_cell.angle_gamma   90.00
#
_symmetry.space_group_name_H-M   'P 1'
#
loop_
_entity.id
_entity.type
_entity.pdbx_description
1 polymer ?
#
loop_
_entity_poly.entity_id
_entity_poly.type
_entity_poly.pdbx_seq_one_letter_code
_entity_poly.pdbx_strand_id
1 'polypeptide(L)'
;MSGILLVNLGTPSAPTPAAVRRYLAEFLSDPRVVALPRWFWLPILHGIVLNLRPARSAEKYALIWTAEGSPLAVHTARQAKLLSEKTGLRVEFAMRYGEPAI
;
A
#
# COMPACT_ATOMS: atom_id res chain seq x y z
N MET A 1 -4.80 13.86 25.28
CA MET A 1 -4.70 14.58 24.00
C MET A 1 -5.28 13.70 22.92
N SER A 2 -6.06 14.26 21.99
CA SER A 2 -6.67 13.52 20.89
C SER A 2 -5.88 13.77 19.60
N GLY A 3 -5.75 12.75 18.75
CA GLY A 3 -5.10 12.83 17.43
C GLY A 3 -5.92 12.09 16.39
N ILE A 4 -5.63 12.35 15.11
CA ILE A 4 -6.30 11.70 13.98
C ILE A 4 -5.27 10.85 13.24
N LEU A 5 -5.61 9.59 12.96
CA LEU A 5 -4.83 8.72 12.08
C LEU A 5 -5.63 8.46 10.80
N LEU A 6 -5.13 8.94 9.66
CA LEU A 6 -5.69 8.63 8.35
C LEU A 6 -5.18 7.27 7.91
N VAL A 7 -6.08 6.29 7.78
CA VAL A 7 -5.71 4.93 7.39
C VAL A 7 -6.20 4.63 5.98
N ASN A 8 -5.34 4.06 5.15
CA ASN A 8 -5.71 3.57 3.82
C ASN A 8 -5.08 2.20 3.53
N LEU A 9 -5.40 1.64 2.37
CA LEU A 9 -4.86 0.35 1.91
C LEU A 9 -3.34 0.37 1.72
N GLY A 10 -2.84 1.45 1.14
CA GLY A 10 -1.44 1.66 0.83
C GLY A 10 -1.06 1.43 -0.63
N THR A 11 0.23 1.56 -0.89
CA THR A 11 0.84 1.55 -2.22
C THR A 11 2.25 0.97 -2.11
N PRO A 12 2.79 0.32 -3.16
CA PRO A 12 4.20 -0.07 -3.18
C PRO A 12 5.11 1.15 -2.99
N SER A 13 6.30 0.91 -2.42
CA SER A 13 7.29 1.97 -2.18
C SER A 13 7.97 2.50 -3.46
N ALA A 14 7.87 1.77 -4.56
CA ALA A 14 8.39 2.15 -5.87
C ALA A 14 7.60 1.44 -6.98
N PRO A 15 7.58 1.98 -8.22
CA PRO A 15 6.94 1.35 -9.37
C PRO A 15 7.84 0.28 -9.99
N THR A 16 8.54 -0.50 -9.15
CA THR A 16 9.46 -1.55 -9.59
C THR A 16 8.88 -2.93 -9.29
N PRO A 17 9.18 -3.96 -10.09
CA PRO A 17 8.67 -5.32 -9.84
C PRO A 17 8.98 -5.82 -8.43
N ALA A 18 10.15 -5.49 -7.88
CA ALA A 18 10.54 -5.89 -6.53
C ALA A 18 9.68 -5.24 -5.44
N ALA A 19 9.44 -3.93 -5.52
CA ALA A 19 8.60 -3.23 -4.54
C ALA A 19 7.13 -3.65 -4.65
N VAL A 20 6.62 -3.81 -5.87
CA VAL A 20 5.28 -4.32 -6.12
C VAL A 20 5.11 -5.76 -5.64
N ARG A 21 6.14 -6.61 -5.79
CA ARG A 21 6.11 -7.98 -5.26
C ARG A 21 5.97 -8.00 -3.73
N ARG A 22 6.71 -7.14 -3.01
CA ARG A 22 6.59 -7.02 -1.55
C ARG A 22 5.19 -6.58 -1.14
N TYR A 23 4.69 -5.49 -1.74
CA TYR A 23 3.33 -5.00 -1.51
C TYR A 23 2.26 -6.07 -1.78
N LEU A 24 2.33 -6.78 -2.92
CA LEU A 24 1.38 -7.84 -3.25
C LEU A 24 1.48 -9.04 -2.29
N ALA A 25 2.68 -9.36 -1.80
CA ALA A 25 2.86 -10.42 -0.83
C ALA A 25 2.16 -10.10 0.49
N GLU A 26 2.28 -8.87 0.99
CA GLU A 26 1.57 -8.40 2.19
C GLU A 26 0.05 -8.38 1.96
N PHE A 27 -0.38 -7.68 0.89
CA PHE A 27 -1.79 -7.47 0.58
C PHE A 27 -2.55 -8.78 0.38
N LEU A 28 -2.01 -9.69 -0.43
CA LEU A 28 -2.69 -10.93 -0.79
C LEU A 28 -2.51 -12.05 0.24
N SER A 29 -1.64 -11.88 1.24
CA SER A 29 -1.51 -12.83 2.35
C SER A 29 -2.53 -12.58 3.48
N ASP A 30 -3.22 -11.45 3.46
CA ASP A 30 -4.21 -11.09 4.48
C ASP A 30 -5.50 -11.93 4.28
N PRO A 31 -5.95 -12.70 5.30
CA PRO A 31 -7.16 -13.51 5.20
C PRO A 31 -8.44 -12.66 5.06
N ARG A 32 -8.39 -11.36 5.36
CA ARG A 32 -9.50 -10.41 5.11
C ARG A 32 -9.61 -10.01 3.64
N VAL A 33 -8.54 -10.19 2.86
CA VAL A 33 -8.50 -9.90 1.43
C VAL A 33 -8.79 -11.15 0.60
N VAL A 34 -8.20 -12.28 1.00
CA VAL A 34 -8.42 -13.57 0.34
C VAL A 34 -9.02 -14.57 1.31
N ALA A 35 -10.28 -14.92 1.10
CA ALA A 35 -11.06 -15.81 1.97
C ALA A 35 -10.77 -17.32 1.77
N LEU A 36 -9.76 -17.68 0.96
CA LEU A 36 -9.36 -19.08 0.76
C LEU A 36 -8.55 -19.61 1.95
N PRO A 37 -8.59 -20.92 2.25
CA PRO A 37 -7.76 -21.51 3.29
C PRO A 37 -6.27 -21.21 3.06
N ARG A 38 -5.58 -20.73 4.10
CA ARG A 38 -4.17 -20.25 4.00
C ARG A 38 -3.22 -21.30 3.44
N TRP A 39 -3.38 -22.55 3.84
CA TRP A 39 -2.54 -23.67 3.39
C TRP A 39 -2.67 -23.93 1.89
N PHE A 40 -3.81 -23.59 1.28
CA PHE A 40 -4.03 -23.71 -0.16
C PHE A 40 -3.57 -22.45 -0.90
N TRP A 41 -3.90 -21.27 -0.34
CA TRP A 41 -3.63 -20.01 -1.02
C TRP A 41 -2.17 -19.58 -1.00
N LEU A 42 -1.45 -19.75 0.12
CA LEU A 42 -0.08 -19.28 0.23
C LEU A 42 0.88 -19.96 -0.78
N PRO A 43 0.79 -21.29 -1.04
CA PRO A 43 1.56 -21.91 -2.12
C PRO A 43 1.26 -21.32 -3.50
N ILE A 44 -0.01 -21.02 -3.81
CA ILE A 44 -0.39 -20.39 -5.08
C ILE A 44 0.13 -18.96 -5.17
N LEU A 45 0.02 -18.21 -4.07
CA LEU A 45 0.51 -16.83 -3.97
C LEU A 45 2.02 -16.78 -4.25
N HIS A 46 2.81 -17.56 -3.51
CA HIS A 46 4.28 -17.53 -3.61
C HIS A 46 4.82 -18.30 -4.82
N GLY A 47 4.11 -19.30 -5.33
CA GLY A 47 4.52 -20.11 -6.48
C GLY A 47 4.15 -19.52 -7.83
N ILE A 48 2.96 -18.92 -7.95
CA ILE A 48 2.43 -18.45 -9.24
C ILE A 48 2.28 -16.93 -9.26
N VAL A 49 1.49 -16.39 -8.32
CA VAL A 49 1.06 -14.98 -8.37
C VAL A 49 2.25 -14.03 -8.25
N LEU A 50 3.10 -14.21 -7.24
CA LEU A 50 4.25 -13.35 -6.96
C LEU A 50 5.41 -13.53 -7.95
N ASN A 51 5.35 -14.52 -8.84
CA ASN A 51 6.36 -14.73 -9.89
C ASN A 51 5.92 -14.14 -11.24
N LEU A 52 4.61 -14.07 -11.51
CA LEU A 52 4.09 -13.60 -12.81
C LEU A 52 3.51 -12.19 -12.77
N ARG A 53 2.82 -11.83 -11.69
CA ARG A 53 2.01 -10.61 -11.60
C ARG A 53 2.79 -9.31 -11.32
N PRO A 54 3.92 -9.30 -10.58
CA PRO A 54 4.56 -8.05 -10.19
C PRO A 54 5.07 -7.21 -11.37
N ALA A 55 5.62 -7.83 -12.42
CA ALA A 55 6.13 -7.10 -13.59
C ALA A 55 5.01 -6.30 -14.27
N ARG A 56 3.91 -6.97 -14.63
CA ARG A 56 2.74 -6.33 -15.25
C ARG A 56 2.09 -5.28 -14.34
N SER A 57 2.14 -5.48 -13.03
CA SER A 57 1.58 -4.51 -12.07
C SER A 57 2.49 -3.30 -11.92
N ALA A 58 3.81 -3.49 -11.94
CA ALA A 58 4.79 -2.41 -11.89
C ALA A 58 4.66 -1.46 -13.08
N GLU A 59 4.43 -1.98 -14.29
CA GLU A 59 4.13 -1.15 -15.47
C GLU A 59 2.92 -0.24 -15.22
N LYS A 60 1.84 -0.77 -14.63
CA LYS A 60 0.65 0.03 -14.30
C LYS A 60 0.92 1.08 -13.24
N TYR A 61 1.72 0.76 -12.21
CA TYR A 61 2.15 1.76 -11.24
C TYR A 61 3.02 2.83 -11.88
N ALA A 62 3.92 2.46 -12.79
CA ALA A 62 4.80 3.37 -13.49
C ALA A 62 4.03 4.38 -14.36
N LEU A 63 2.93 3.97 -15.00
CA LEU A 63 2.09 4.85 -15.82
C LEU A 63 1.50 6.06 -15.05
N ILE A 64 1.28 5.91 -13.75
CA ILE A 64 0.71 6.97 -12.90
C ILE A 64 1.71 7.51 -11.89
N TRP A 65 2.97 7.08 -11.95
CA TRP A 65 3.99 7.47 -10.99
C TRP A 65 4.43 8.90 -11.27
N THR A 66 4.53 9.72 -10.23
CA THR A 66 5.00 11.10 -10.36
C THR A 66 6.41 11.26 -9.81
N ALA A 67 7.03 12.42 -10.04
CA ALA A 67 8.31 12.76 -9.42
C ALA A 67 8.22 12.82 -7.88
N GLU A 68 7.02 13.09 -7.33
CA GLU A 68 6.76 13.11 -5.89
C GLU A 68 6.50 11.70 -5.31
N GLY A 69 6.23 10.70 -6.15
CA GLY A 69 5.99 9.32 -5.75
C GLY A 69 4.62 8.78 -6.18
N SER A 70 4.08 7.84 -5.40
CA SER A 70 2.73 7.31 -5.62
C SER A 70 1.69 8.41 -5.36
N PRO A 71 0.75 8.67 -6.28
CA PRO A 71 -0.32 9.65 -6.06
C PRO A 71 -1.08 9.43 -4.76
N LEU A 72 -1.35 8.18 -4.38
CA LEU A 72 -2.02 7.86 -3.12
C LEU A 72 -1.22 8.36 -1.91
N ALA A 73 0.07 8.05 -1.86
CA ALA A 73 0.94 8.46 -0.74
C ALA A 73 1.08 9.98 -0.67
N VAL A 74 1.33 10.63 -1.81
CA VAL A 74 1.49 12.09 -1.92
C VAL A 74 0.23 12.81 -1.48
N HIS A 75 -0.94 12.39 -1.98
CA HIS A 75 -2.20 13.02 -1.60
C HIS A 75 -2.58 12.74 -0.15
N THR A 76 -2.32 11.54 0.38
CA THR A 76 -2.59 11.22 1.80
C THR A 76 -1.74 12.09 2.72
N ALA A 77 -0.44 12.25 2.44
CA ALA A 77 0.44 13.11 3.22
C ALA A 77 -0.03 14.58 3.18
N ARG A 78 -0.42 15.07 2.00
CA ARG A 78 -0.96 16.43 1.83
C ARG A 78 -2.28 16.62 2.59
N GLN A 79 -3.17 15.64 2.56
CA GLN A 79 -4.43 15.66 3.30
C GLN A 79 -4.20 15.66 4.81
N ALA A 80 -3.27 14.84 5.32
CA ALA A 80 -2.91 14.82 6.73
C ALA A 80 -2.42 16.20 7.20
N LYS A 81 -1.51 16.82 6.44
CA LYS A 81 -1.00 18.17 6.72
C LYS A 81 -2.11 19.21 6.78
N LEU A 82 -2.94 19.29 5.73
CA LEU A 82 -4.03 20.28 5.66
C LEU A 82 -5.08 20.07 6.75
N LEU A 83 -5.36 18.82 7.12
CA LEU A 83 -6.29 18.51 8.19
C LEU A 83 -5.72 18.90 9.56
N SER A 84 -4.41 18.72 9.78
CA SER A 84 -3.74 19.16 11.00
C SER A 84 -3.82 20.68 11.15
N GLU A 85 -3.52 21.42 10.08
CA GLU A 85 -3.63 22.89 10.06
C GLU A 85 -5.07 23.35 10.35
N LYS A 86 -6.07 22.66 9.78
CA LYS A 86 -7.48 23.03 9.94
C LYS A 86 -8.05 22.73 11.34
N THR A 87 -7.57 21.68 12.00
CA THR A 87 -8.13 21.20 13.27
C THR A 87 -7.31 21.59 14.50
N GLY A 88 -6.04 21.94 14.32
CA GLY A 88 -5.10 22.12 15.43
C GLY A 88 -4.71 20.82 16.14
N LEU A 89 -5.15 19.66 15.63
CA LEU A 89 -4.81 18.34 16.16
C LEU A 89 -3.60 17.75 15.43
N ARG A 90 -2.86 16.87 16.11
CA ARG A 90 -1.86 16.02 15.45
C ARG A 90 -2.57 15.05 14.50
N VAL A 91 -2.24 15.13 13.22
CA VAL A 91 -2.75 14.23 12.18
C VAL A 91 -1.58 13.49 11.54
N GLU A 92 -1.62 12.16 11.60
CA GLU A 92 -0.67 11.27 10.94
C GLU A 92 -1.42 10.40 9.92
N PHE A 93 -0.70 9.69 9.06
CA PHE A 93 -1.28 8.69 8.18
C PHE A 93 -0.55 7.35 8.29
N ALA A 94 -1.27 6.26 8.06
CA ALA A 94 -0.73 4.92 8.00
C ALA A 94 -1.39 4.10 6.89
N MET A 95 -0.65 3.15 6.37
CA MET A 95 -1.05 2.22 5.34
C MET A 95 -1.21 0.83 5.94
N ARG A 96 -2.22 0.10 5.48
CA ARG A 96 -2.38 -1.31 5.85
C ARG A 96 -1.28 -2.19 5.24
N TYR A 97 -0.89 -1.89 4.00
CA TYR A 97 0.15 -2.58 3.25
C TYR A 97 1.12 -1.55 2.66
N GLY A 98 2.41 -1.66 2.97
CA GLY A 98 3.40 -0.63 2.65
C GLY A 98 3.64 0.36 3.79
N GLU A 99 4.35 1.45 3.47
CA GLU A 99 4.96 2.36 4.45
C GLU A 99 4.39 3.78 4.36
N PRO A 100 4.10 4.46 5.48
CA PRO A 100 4.26 4.01 6.87
C PRO A 100 3.16 3.01 7.30
N ALA A 101 3.53 1.88 7.91
CA ALA A 101 2.58 0.82 8.28
C ALA A 101 1.78 1.11 9.57
N ILE A 102 0.57 0.54 9.69
CA ILE A 102 -0.26 0.52 10.92
C ILE A 102 0.01 -0.68 11.82
#